data_AF-A0A7X8K3J6-F1
#
_entry.id   AF-A0A7X8K3J6-F1
#
_cell.length_a   1.000
_cell.length_b   1.000
_cell.length_c   1.000
_cell.angle_alpha   90.00
_cell.angle_beta   90.00
_cell.angle_gamma   90.00
#
_symmetry.space_group_name_H-M   'P 1'
#
loop_
_entity.id
_entity.type
_entity.pdbx_description
1 polymer ?
#
loop_
_entity_poly.entity_id
_entity_poly.type
_entity_poly.pdbx_seq_one_letter_code
_entity_poly.pdbx_strand_id
1 'polypeptide(L)' 'MADLRERVLDYLKTVDKAKSRDIADALGEKKREVDTVVKELAKEDIVEFLYLGTSYVKLK' A
#
# COMPACT_ATOMS: atom_id res chain seq x y z
N MET A 1 -4.80 -2.94 -15.12
CA MET A 1 -5.06 -3.09 -13.67
C MET A 1 -4.00 -3.94 -12.94
N ALA A 2 -3.17 -4.73 -13.64
CA ALA A 2 -2.08 -5.49 -12.99
C ALA A 2 -0.86 -4.64 -12.56
N ASP A 3 -0.58 -3.54 -13.26
CA ASP A 3 0.65 -2.75 -13.08
C ASP A 3 0.76 -2.08 -11.71
N LEU A 4 -0.29 -1.37 -11.26
CA LEU A 4 -0.24 -0.63 -10.00
C LEU A 4 -0.17 -1.56 -8.78
N ARG A 5 -0.86 -2.71 -8.85
CA ARG A 5 -0.86 -3.71 -7.76
C ARG A 5 0.53 -4.28 -7.51
N GLU A 6 1.22 -4.67 -8.58
CA GLU A 6 2.57 -5.20 -8.50
C GLU A 6 3.56 -4.15 -8.00
N ARG A 7 3.47 -2.91 -8.51
CA ARG A 7 4.31 -1.80 -8.04
C ARG A 7 4.10 -1.45 -6.57
N VAL A 8 2.86 -1.50 -6.07
CA VAL A 8 2.56 -1.30 -4.64
C VAL A 8 3.15 -2.43 -3.80
N LEU A 9 3.02 -3.68 -4.24
CA LEU A 9 3.62 -4.83 -3.53
C LEU A 9 5.14 -4.74 -3.50
N ASP A 10 5.77 -4.43 -4.64
CA ASP A 10 7.23 -4.30 -4.72
C ASP A 10 7.74 -3.15 -3.86
N TYR A 11 7.04 -2.02 -3.84
CA TYR A 11 7.37 -0.94 -2.91
C TYR A 11 7.26 -1.40 -1.46
N LEU A 12 6.17 -2.07 -1.09
CA LEU A 12 5.98 -2.56 0.28
C LEU A 12 7.01 -3.62 0.69
N LYS A 13 7.60 -4.38 -0.24
CA LYS A 13 8.72 -5.30 0.08
C LYS A 13 10.00 -4.57 0.49
N THR A 14 10.16 -3.31 0.08
CA THR A 14 11.36 -2.51 0.38
C THR A 14 11.28 -1.75 1.70
N VAL A 15 10.09 -1.68 2.32
CA VAL A 15 9.83 -0.92 3.54
C VAL A 15 9.16 -1.80 4.59
N ASP A 16 9.39 -1.53 5.87
CA ASP A 16 8.68 -2.25 6.95
C ASP A 16 7.18 -1.88 6.98
N LYS A 17 6.87 -0.60 6.76
CA LYS A 17 5.51 -0.05 6.73
C LYS A 17 5.52 1.30 6.02
N ALA A 18 4.42 1.67 5.37
CA ALA A 18 4.27 2.97 4.73
C ALA A 18 2.83 3.48 4.82
N LYS A 19 2.61 4.79 4.76
CA LYS A 19 1.26 5.33 4.59
C LYS A 19 0.89 5.25 3.12
N SER A 20 -0.41 5.10 2.82
CA SER A 20 -0.87 5.12 1.41
C SER A 20 -0.43 6.37 0.64
N ARG A 21 -0.29 7.50 1.33
CA ARG A 21 0.21 8.74 0.72
C ARG A 21 1.68 8.65 0.34
N ASP A 22 2.51 8.10 1.22
CA ASP A 22 3.94 7.91 0.96
C ASP A 22 4.16 6.93 -0.21
N ILE A 23 3.35 5.85 -0.28
CA ILE A 23 3.35 4.90 -1.41
C ILE A 23 2.98 5.61 -2.72
N ALA A 24 1.92 6.44 -2.69
CA ALA A 24 1.47 7.19 -3.85
C ALA A 24 2.53 8.18 -4.35
N ASP A 25 3.16 8.92 -3.43
CA ASP A 25 4.22 9.87 -3.76
C ASP A 25 5.46 9.16 -4.33
N ALA A 26 5.86 8.01 -3.77
CA ALA A 26 6.98 7.21 -4.26
C ALA A 26 6.73 6.60 -5.65
N LEU A 27 5.49 6.23 -5.95
CA LEU A 27 5.11 5.64 -7.23
C LEU A 27 4.71 6.70 -8.28
N GLY A 28 4.55 7.97 -7.90
CA GLY A 28 4.03 9.01 -8.78
C GLY A 28 2.56 8.80 -9.15
N GLU A 29 1.79 8.16 -8.28
CA GLU A 29 0.43 7.70 -8.52
C GLU A 29 -0.59 8.48 -7.70
N LYS A 30 -1.86 8.39 -8.08
CA LYS A 30 -2.94 9.02 -7.31
C LYS A 30 -3.18 8.24 -6.02
N LYS A 31 -3.18 8.95 -4.88
CA LYS A 31 -3.48 8.38 -3.55
C LYS A 31 -4.78 7.55 -3.50
N ARG A 32 -5.80 7.93 -4.28
CA ARG A 32 -7.08 7.19 -4.37
C ARG A 32 -6.93 5.82 -5.05
N GLU A 33 -6.10 5.73 -6.07
CA GLU A 33 -5.82 4.48 -6.79
C GLU A 33 -5.02 3.54 -5.89
N VAL A 34 -3.98 4.06 -5.22
CA VAL A 34 -3.19 3.31 -4.23
C VAL A 34 -4.06 2.83 -3.07
N ASP A 35 -4.92 3.68 -2.51
CA ASP A 35 -5.86 3.28 -1.45
C ASP A 35 -6.79 2.14 -1.90
N THR A 36 -7.18 2.10 -3.18
CA THR A 36 -8.05 1.06 -3.72
C THR A 36 -7.29 -0.27 -3.79
N VAL A 37 -6.08 -0.25 -4.35
CA VAL A 37 -5.19 -1.42 -4.40
C VAL A 37 -4.86 -1.96 -3.02
N VAL A 38 -4.50 -1.11 -2.07
CA VAL A 38 -4.19 -1.53 -0.70
C VAL A 38 -5.41 -2.18 -0.04
N LYS A 39 -6.62 -1.65 -0.25
CA LYS A 39 -7.85 -2.27 0.28
C LYS A 39 -8.14 -3.63 -0.34
N GLU A 40 -7.85 -3.82 -1.61
CA GLU A 40 -7.96 -5.13 -2.27
C GLU A 40 -6.94 -6.12 -1.70
N LEU A 41 -5.68 -5.71 -1.56
CA LEU A 41 -4.63 -6.53 -0.94
C LEU A 41 -4.96 -6.89 0.52
N ALA A 42 -5.60 -5.98 1.26
CA ALA A 42 -6.03 -6.24 2.63
C ALA A 42 -7.20 -7.24 2.68
N LYS A 43 -8.13 -7.20 1.71
CA LYS A 43 -9.21 -8.19 1.58
C LYS A 43 -8.68 -9.59 1.24
N GLU A 44 -7.56 -9.64 0.52
CA GLU A 44 -6.85 -10.88 0.17
C GLU A 44 -5.92 -11.37 1.30
N ASP A 45 -5.90 -10.70 2.46
CA ASP A 45 -5.04 -11.01 3.61
C ASP A 45 -3.52 -10.92 3.31
N ILE A 46 -3.13 -10.14 2.29
CA ILE A 46 -1.73 -9.94 1.87
C ILE A 46 -1.07 -8.80 2.65
N VAL A 47 -1.83 -7.75 2.97
CA VAL A 47 -1.38 -6.60 3.76
C VAL A 47 -2.27 -6.40 4.97
N GLU A 48 -1.70 -5.82 6.01
CA GLU A 48 -2.41 -5.38 7.21
C GLU A 48 -2.32 -3.86 7.39
N PHE A 49 -3.34 -3.32 8.04
CA PHE A 49 -3.33 -1.92 8.48
C PHE A 49 -2.89 -1.83 9.93
N LEU A 50 -1.83 -1.06 10.18
CA LEU A 50 -1.33 -0.78 11.52
C LEU A 50 -1.74 0.63 11.93
N TYR A 51 -2.32 0.77 13.13
CA TYR A 51 -2.68 2.06 13.68
C TYR A 51 -1.69 2.49 14.77
N LEU A 52 -0.75 3.35 14.41
CA LEU A 52 0.31 3.87 15.29
C LEU A 52 0.24 5.40 15.31
N GLY A 53 -0.90 5.94 15.73
CA GLY A 53 -1.25 7.37 15.64
C GLY A 53 -1.74 7.80 14.25
N THR A 54 -1.42 7.03 13.22
CA THR A 54 -2.00 7.12 11.87
C THR A 54 -2.03 5.74 11.23
N SER A 55 -2.72 5.62 10.09
CA SER A 55 -2.86 4.38 9.34
C SER A 55 -1.63 4.11 8.49
N TYR A 56 -0.92 3.03 8.81
CA TYR A 56 0.14 2.46 8.00
C TYR A 56 -0.34 1.18 7.33
N VAL A 57 0.30 0.85 6.23
CA VAL A 57 0.13 -0.36 5.46
C VAL A 57 1.43 -1.14 5.56
N LYS A 58 1.33 -2.44 5.84
CA LYS A 58 2.46 -3.36 5.96
C LYS A 58 2.11 -4.70 5.30
N LEU A 59 3.11 -5.35 4.70
CA LEU A 59 2.98 -6.73 4.25
C LEU A 59 2.90 -7.67 5.45
N LYS A 60 1.96 -8.60 5.40
CA LYS A 60 1.78 -9.65 6.41
C LYS A 60 2.85 -10.74 6.30
#